data_AF-A0A448MRR3-F1
#
_entry.id   AF-A0A448MRR3-F1
#
_cell.length_a   1.000
_cell.length_b   1.000
_cell.length_c   1.000
_cell.angle_alpha   90.00
_cell.angle_beta   90.00
_cell.angle_gamma   90.00
#
_symmetry.space_group_name_H-M   'P 1'
#
loop_
_entity.id
_entity.type
_entity.pdbx_description
1 polymer ?
#
loop_
_entity_poly.entity_id
_entity_poly.type
_entity_poly.pdbx_seq_one_letter_code
_entity_poly.pdbx_strand_id
1 'polypeptide(L)' 'MTEEMQAMCFMAGANSIFYGDKLLVTDNPEEDGDQLLMAKLDLEPETEENRKILER' A
#
# COMPACT_ATOMS: atom_id res chain seq x y z
N MET A 1 -6.14 12.45 -1.07
CA MET A 1 -6.36 11.45 0.02
C MET A 1 -5.45 11.87 1.17
N THR A 2 -5.91 11.89 2.42
CA THR A 2 -5.00 12.16 3.55
C THR A 2 -4.36 10.86 4.03
N GLU A 3 -3.21 10.96 4.69
CA GLU A 3 -2.48 9.82 5.25
C GLU A 3 -3.36 9.03 6.23
N GLU A 4 -4.11 9.73 7.09
CA GLU A 4 -4.99 9.15 8.10
C GLU A 4 -6.16 8.40 7.46
N MET A 5 -6.68 8.91 6.34
CA MET A 5 -7.74 8.25 5.61
C MET A 5 -7.23 6.95 4.95
N GLN A 6 -6.02 6.94 4.39
CA GLN A 6 -5.42 5.71 3.86
C GLN A 6 -5.15 4.70 4.98
N ALA A 7 -4.63 5.14 6.12
CA ALA A 7 -4.44 4.28 7.29
C ALA A 7 -5.75 3.64 7.75
N MET A 8 -6.85 4.40 7.79
CA MET A 8 -8.17 3.84 8.08
C MET A 8 -8.63 2.83 7.02
N CYS A 9 -8.35 3.05 5.73
CA CYS A 9 -8.67 2.08 4.69
C CYS A 9 -7.94 0.75 4.90
N PHE A 10 -6.64 0.78 5.23
CA PHE A 10 -5.88 -0.43 5.57
C PHE A 10 -6.44 -1.13 6.81
N MET A 11 -6.76 -0.38 7.87
CA MET A 11 -7.41 -0.94 9.07
C MET A 11 -8.80 -1.53 8.80
N ALA A 12 -9.54 -0.97 7.86
CA ALA A 12 -10.85 -1.47 7.43
C ALA A 12 -10.77 -2.73 6.55
N GLY A 13 -9.56 -3.18 6.19
CA GLY A 13 -9.32 -4.40 5.42
C GLY A 13 -8.92 -4.19 3.96
N ALA A 14 -8.66 -2.95 3.53
CA ALA A 14 -7.97 -2.76 2.25
C ALA A 14 -6.55 -3.34 2.35
N ASN A 15 -6.15 -4.13 1.37
CA ASN A 15 -4.87 -4.83 1.34
C ASN A 15 -4.14 -4.67 0.00
N SER A 16 -4.61 -3.77 -0.86
CA SER A 16 -4.03 -3.52 -2.18
C SER A 16 -4.26 -2.07 -2.58
N ILE A 17 -3.23 -1.46 -3.18
CA ILE A 17 -3.23 -0.08 -3.69
C ILE A 17 -2.55 -0.04 -5.06
N PHE A 18 -2.78 1.06 -5.80
CA PHE A 18 -2.00 1.36 -6.99
C PHE A 18 -0.68 2.03 -6.59
N TYR A 19 0.42 1.55 -7.15
CA TYR A 19 1.77 2.04 -6.90
C TYR A 19 2.42 2.46 -8.22
N GLY A 20 3.12 3.59 -8.24
CA GLY A 20 3.74 4.18 -9.43
C GLY A 20 3.34 5.65 -9.68
N ASP A 21 3.89 6.26 -10.72
CA ASP A 21 3.74 7.71 -11.00
C ASP A 21 2.34 8.13 -11.51
N LYS A 22 1.61 7.19 -12.13
CA LYS A 22 0.33 7.52 -12.78
C LYS A 22 -0.69 6.39 -12.67
N LEU A 23 -1.94 6.80 -12.60
CA LEU A 23 -3.11 5.96 -12.84
C LEU A 23 -3.40 5.89 -14.36
N LEU A 24 -4.57 5.36 -14.73
CA LEU A 24 -4.99 5.20 -16.12
C LEU A 24 -4.99 6.52 -16.92
N VAL A 25 -5.38 7.64 -16.31
CA VAL A 25 -5.54 8.94 -16.99
C VAL A 25 -5.18 10.15 -16.10
N THR A 26 -4.75 9.91 -14.86
CA THR A 26 -4.40 10.96 -13.88
C THR A 26 -3.11 10.60 -13.18
N ASP A 27 -2.43 11.59 -12.64
CA ASP A 27 -1.24 11.36 -11.80
C ASP A 27 -1.63 10.61 -10.52
N ASN A 28 -0.74 9.73 -10.05
CA ASN A 28 -0.87 9.04 -8.78
C ASN A 28 -0.04 9.79 -7.72
N PRO A 29 -0.37 9.73 -6.42
CA PRO A 29 0.52 10.23 -5.38
C PRO A 29 1.92 9.61 -5.49
N GLU A 30 2.95 10.39 -5.14
CA GLU A 30 4.36 9.97 -5.29
C GLU A 30 4.66 8.66 -4.54
N GLU A 31 5.42 7.77 -5.18
CA GLU A 31 5.80 6.44 -4.66
C GLU A 31 6.44 6.51 -3.25
N ASP A 32 7.21 7.57 -2.97
CA ASP A 32 7.89 7.77 -1.69
C ASP A 32 6.90 7.91 -0.53
N GLY A 33 5.71 8.49 -0.79
CA GLY A 33 4.66 8.65 0.21
C GLY A 33 4.03 7.32 0.62
N ASP A 34 3.79 6.43 -0.35
CA ASP A 34 3.21 5.11 -0.10
C ASP A 34 4.17 4.23 0.70
N GLN A 35 5.47 4.24 0.38
CA GLN A 35 6.48 3.49 1.15
C GLN A 35 6.57 3.96 2.60
N LEU A 36 6.56 5.28 2.82
CA LEU A 36 6.61 5.84 4.18
C LEU A 36 5.36 5.50 4.99
N LEU A 37 4.18 5.51 4.36
CA LEU A 37 2.93 5.12 5.00
C LEU A 37 2.95 3.65 5.40
N MET A 38 3.36 2.76 4.49
CA MET A 38 3.45 1.32 4.78
C MET A 38 4.40 1.03 5.93
N ALA A 39 5.57 1.68 5.97
CA ALA A 39 6.53 1.56 7.07
C ALA A 39 5.97 2.07 8.42
N LYS A 40 5.19 3.16 8.42
CA LYS A 40 4.52 3.67 9.63
C LYS A 40 3.43 2.72 10.16
N LEU A 41 2.75 2.02 9.25
CA LEU A 41 1.67 1.08 9.57
C LEU A 41 2.17 -0.35 9.84
N ASP A 42 3.48 -0.58 9.79
CA ASP A 42 4.10 -1.91 9.94
C ASP A 42 3.56 -2.91 8.89
N LEU A 43 3.38 -2.43 7.65
CA LEU A 43 2.90 -3.20 6.51
C LEU A 43 4.06 -3.52 5.56
N GLU A 44 4.07 -4.75 5.05
CA GLU A 44 5.02 -5.18 4.01
C GLU A 44 4.31 -5.34 2.65
N PRO A 45 4.98 -4.99 1.54
CA PRO A 45 4.46 -5.29 0.23
C PRO A 45 4.36 -6.80 0.02
N GLU A 46 3.27 -7.23 -0.62
CA GLU A 46 3.08 -8.64 -0.94
C GLU A 46 4.08 -9.09 -2.01
N THR A 47 4.83 -10.13 -1.72
CA THR A 47 5.80 -10.77 -2.61
C THR A 47 5.46 -12.25 -2.76
N GLU A 48 5.98 -12.89 -3.80
CA GLU A 48 5.74 -14.33 -3.96
C GLU A 48 6.36 -15.16 -2.82
N GLU A 49 7.41 -14.64 -2.19
CA GLU A 49 8.09 -15.29 -1.06
C GLU A 49 7.26 -15.22 0.21
N ASN A 50 6.79 -14.03 0.62
CA ASN A 50 6.01 -13.88 1.85
C ASN A 50 4.61 -14.52 1.76
N ARG A 51 3.98 -14.53 0.58
CA ARG A 51 2.72 -15.24 0.36
C ARG A 51 2.86 -16.75 0.63
N LYS A 52 3.93 -17.39 0.13
CA LYS A 52 4.17 -18.84 0.32
C LYS A 52 4.43 -19.23 1.77
N ILE A 53 4.89 -18.29 2.61
CA ILE A 53 5.09 -18.53 4.05
C ILE A 53 3.74 -18.59 4.77
N LEU A 54 2.77 -17.76 4.39
CA LEU A 54 1.44 -17.71 5.01
C LEU A 54 0.54 -18.90 4.63
N GLU A 55 0.79 -19.53 3.48
CA GLU A 55 -0.01 -20.66 2.96
C GLU A 55 0.52 -22.06 3.40
N ARG A 56 1.61 -22.13 4.18
CA ARG A 56 2.19 -23.37 4.73
C ARG A 56 1.78 -23.60 6.18
#